data_AF-A0A9D2HIV5-F1
#
_entry.id   AF-A0A9D2HIV5-F1
#
_cell.length_a   1.000
_cell.length_b   1.000
_cell.length_c   1.000
_cell.angle_alpha   90.00
_cell.angle_beta   90.00
_cell.angle_gamma   90.00
#
_symmetry.space_group_name_H-M   'P 1'
#
loop_
_entity.id
_entity.type
_entity.pdbx_description
1 polymer ?
#
loop_
_entity_poly.entity_id
_entity_poly.type
_entity_poly.pdbx_seq_one_letter_code
_entity_poly.pdbx_strand_id
1 'polypeptide(L)'
;MLLNHFFAETPIDFEKRCRMRVFVGIGVIVLGAAALALALLSQSGLPLIRADEGSHDFIASFYSSTGIALMAAGAVTAVRNLHYLRSPESRRKKEIYETDERNRLIGLRCWAYSGYAMFLLLYAGVLAAGFMSMTAVKVLLTVIALYAALLLIFRILLQRSM
;
A
#
# COMPACT_ATOMS: atom_id res chain seq x y z
N MET A 1 21.55 -2.41 -13.60
CA MET A 1 21.76 -0.96 -13.77
C MET A 1 20.58 -0.10 -13.30
N LEU A 2 19.30 -0.51 -13.48
CA LEU A 2 18.14 0.29 -13.02
C LEU A 2 17.92 0.29 -11.50
N LEU A 3 18.21 -0.83 -10.81
CA LEU A 3 18.11 -0.90 -9.34
C LEU A 3 19.13 -0.01 -8.62
N ASN A 4 20.37 0.07 -9.11
CA ASN A 4 21.39 0.91 -8.46
C ASN A 4 21.00 2.40 -8.51
N HIS A 5 20.27 2.87 -9.53
CA HIS A 5 19.76 4.24 -9.54
C HIS A 5 18.64 4.49 -8.52
N PHE A 6 17.87 3.46 -8.14
CA PHE A 6 16.84 3.59 -7.10
C PHE A 6 17.40 3.46 -5.68
N PHE A 7 18.50 2.72 -5.49
CA PHE A 7 19.00 2.33 -4.17
C PHE A 7 20.41 2.84 -3.80
N ALA A 8 21.27 3.17 -4.76
CA ALA A 8 22.67 3.52 -4.55
C ALA A 8 22.98 4.96 -5.01
N GLU A 9 22.89 5.87 -4.03
CA GLU A 9 23.60 7.15 -3.87
C GLU A 9 23.54 8.29 -4.93
N THR A 10 23.36 9.51 -4.39
CA THR A 10 23.53 10.88 -4.94
C THR A 10 22.35 11.61 -5.62
N PRO A 11 22.20 12.91 -5.31
CA PRO A 11 21.50 13.42 -4.12
C PRO A 11 20.00 13.11 -4.15
N ILE A 12 19.34 13.13 -2.98
CA ILE A 12 17.88 12.99 -2.92
C ILE A 12 17.24 14.19 -3.62
N ASP A 13 16.84 14.01 -4.88
CA ASP A 13 15.99 14.98 -5.56
C ASP A 13 14.60 14.96 -4.92
N PHE A 14 14.44 15.82 -3.90
CA PHE A 14 13.22 15.94 -3.13
C PHE A 14 12.02 16.32 -4.02
N GLU A 15 12.26 17.09 -5.09
CA GLU A 15 11.21 17.49 -6.02
C GLU A 15 10.70 16.30 -6.84
N LYS A 16 11.62 15.48 -7.36
CA LYS A 16 11.27 14.24 -8.06
C LYS A 16 10.51 13.28 -7.14
N ARG A 17 10.90 13.16 -5.87
CA ARG A 17 10.19 12.36 -4.86
C ARG A 17 8.79 12.90 -4.56
N CYS A 18 8.64 14.21 -4.36
CA CYS A 18 7.32 14.81 -4.15
C CYS A 18 6.41 14.61 -5.36
N ARG A 19 6.91 14.79 -6.58
CA ARG A 19 6.16 14.54 -7.81
C ARG A 19 5.74 13.07 -7.93
N MET A 20 6.64 12.14 -7.61
CA MET A 20 6.33 10.72 -7.56
C MET A 20 5.24 10.41 -6.53
N ARG A 21 5.29 11.02 -5.33
CA ARG A 21 4.26 10.85 -4.30
C ARG A 21 2.91 11.44 -4.72
N VAL A 22 2.89 12.53 -5.50
CA VAL A 22 1.66 13.03 -6.12
C VAL A 22 1.10 12.00 -7.10
N PHE A 23 1.95 11.43 -7.97
CA PHE A 23 1.53 10.40 -8.91
C PHE A 23 1.01 9.14 -8.19
N VAL A 24 1.68 8.70 -7.14
CA VAL A 24 1.19 7.61 -6.26
C VAL A 24 -0.15 7.98 -5.64
N GLY A 25 -0.31 9.21 -5.12
CA GLY A 25 -1.57 9.70 -4.58
C GLY A 25 -2.72 9.66 -5.61
N ILE A 26 -2.45 10.06 -6.85
CA ILE A 26 -3.41 9.95 -7.96
C ILE A 26 -3.71 8.48 -8.27
N GLY A 27 -2.71 7.61 -8.31
CA GLY A 27 -2.90 6.18 -8.50
C GLY A 27 -3.80 5.56 -7.42
N VAL A 28 -3.62 5.96 -6.17
CA VAL A 28 -4.48 5.53 -5.04
C VAL A 28 -5.92 6.06 -5.20
N ILE A 29 -6.10 7.30 -5.70
CA ILE A 29 -7.43 7.83 -6.03
C ILE A 29 -8.09 6.98 -7.13
N VAL A 30 -7.36 6.61 -8.18
CA VAL A 30 -7.87 5.76 -9.26
C VAL A 30 -8.27 4.38 -8.73
N LEU A 31 -7.47 3.79 -7.84
CA LEU A 31 -7.84 2.53 -7.18
C LEU A 31 -9.11 2.67 -6.33
N GLY A 32 -9.26 3.78 -5.60
CA GLY A 32 -10.47 4.06 -4.84
C GLY A 32 -11.70 4.28 -5.73
N ALA A 33 -11.54 4.96 -6.86
CA ALA A 33 -12.60 5.13 -7.86
C ALA A 33 -12.98 3.80 -8.51
N ALA A 34 -12.02 2.92 -8.79
CA ALA A 34 -12.27 1.57 -9.28
C ALA A 34 -13.05 0.73 -8.25
N ALA A 35 -12.71 0.82 -6.95
CA ALA A 35 -13.47 0.17 -5.89
C ALA A 35 -14.92 0.69 -5.82
N LEU A 36 -15.13 2.00 -5.93
CA LEU A 36 -16.49 2.58 -5.99
C LEU A 36 -17.26 2.12 -7.24
N ALA A 37 -16.61 2.04 -8.40
CA ALA A 37 -17.23 1.52 -9.60
C ALA A 37 -17.66 0.06 -9.41
N LEU A 38 -16.82 -0.78 -8.78
CA LEU A 38 -17.19 -2.16 -8.44
C LEU A 38 -18.37 -2.22 -7.45
N ALA A 39 -18.45 -1.31 -6.48
CA ALA A 39 -19.58 -1.22 -5.57
C ALA A 39 -20.89 -0.91 -6.33
N LEU A 40 -20.88 0.07 -7.23
CA LEU A 40 -22.05 0.42 -8.06
C LEU A 40 -22.44 -0.72 -9.02
N LEU A 41 -21.45 -1.38 -9.62
CA LEU A 41 -21.69 -2.53 -10.51
C LEU A 41 -22.30 -3.71 -9.74
N SER A 42 -21.91 -3.93 -8.48
CA SER A 42 -22.50 -4.98 -7.64
C SER A 42 -23.99 -4.76 -7.33
N GLN A 43 -24.45 -3.50 -7.36
CA GLN A 43 -25.87 -3.15 -7.17
C GLN A 43 -26.68 -3.23 -8.47
N SER A 44 -26.03 -3.13 -9.64
CA SER A 44 -26.68 -3.08 -10.96
C SER A 44 -27.17 -4.43 -11.51
N GLY A 45 -27.06 -5.52 -10.74
CA GLY A 45 -27.56 -6.84 -11.14
C GLY A 45 -26.74 -7.57 -12.22
N LEU A 46 -25.52 -7.12 -12.50
CA LEU A 46 -24.63 -7.76 -13.48
C LEU A 46 -24.13 -9.13 -12.97
N PRO A 47 -24.20 -10.21 -13.78
CA PRO A 47 -23.98 -11.60 -13.37
C PRO A 47 -22.52 -11.98 -13.06
N LEU A 48 -21.58 -11.03 -13.12
CA LEU A 48 -20.14 -11.28 -12.94
C LEU A 48 -19.72 -11.50 -11.47
N ILE A 49 -20.57 -11.13 -10.51
CA ILE A 49 -20.32 -11.31 -9.08
C ILE A 49 -21.52 -12.05 -8.49
N ARG A 50 -21.60 -13.37 -8.70
CA ARG A 50 -22.55 -14.24 -7.99
C ARG A 50 -22.06 -14.38 -6.56
N ALA A 51 -22.33 -13.37 -5.74
CA ALA A 51 -22.11 -13.43 -4.30
C ALA A 51 -23.35 -14.09 -3.67
N ASP A 52 -23.19 -14.86 -2.60
CA ASP A 52 -24.32 -15.43 -1.84
C ASP A 52 -25.31 -14.32 -1.46
N GLU A 53 -26.61 -14.62 -1.36
CA GLU A 53 -27.70 -13.63 -1.19
C GLU A 53 -27.52 -12.68 0.02
N GLY A 54 -26.68 -13.03 1.01
CA GLY A 54 -26.32 -12.15 2.15
C GLY A 54 -24.99 -11.39 2.03
N SER A 55 -24.21 -11.61 0.96
CA SER A 55 -22.86 -11.04 0.79
C SER A 55 -22.82 -9.82 -0.13
N HIS A 56 -23.88 -9.57 -0.91
CA HIS A 56 -23.99 -8.41 -1.79
C HIS A 56 -23.95 -7.09 -1.02
N ASP A 57 -24.73 -6.96 0.05
CA ASP A 57 -24.77 -5.73 0.86
C ASP A 57 -23.45 -5.45 1.56
N PHE A 58 -22.78 -6.51 2.05
CA PHE A 58 -21.45 -6.39 2.65
C PHE A 58 -20.42 -5.96 1.62
N ILE A 59 -20.38 -6.58 0.44
CA ILE A 59 -19.44 -6.27 -0.64
C ILE A 59 -19.62 -4.82 -1.12
N ALA A 60 -20.87 -4.39 -1.33
CA ALA A 60 -21.16 -3.03 -1.74
C ALA A 60 -20.74 -2.01 -0.68
N SER A 61 -21.02 -2.29 0.60
CA SER A 61 -20.64 -1.42 1.72
C SER A 61 -19.13 -1.37 1.93
N PHE A 62 -18.45 -2.51 1.78
CA PHE A 62 -17.00 -2.62 1.91
C PHE A 62 -16.29 -1.86 0.78
N TYR A 63 -16.66 -2.08 -0.48
CA TYR A 63 -16.01 -1.40 -1.61
C TYR A 63 -16.32 0.10 -1.68
N SER A 64 -17.51 0.52 -1.25
CA SER A 64 -17.84 1.95 -1.18
C SER A 64 -17.04 2.66 -0.09
N SER A 65 -17.02 2.12 1.13
CA SER A 65 -16.28 2.71 2.24
C SER A 65 -14.76 2.71 2.02
N THR A 66 -14.20 1.59 1.55
CA THR A 66 -12.78 1.50 1.22
C THR A 66 -12.41 2.38 0.04
N GLY A 67 -13.26 2.46 -0.98
CA GLY A 67 -13.06 3.34 -2.13
C GLY A 67 -12.98 4.81 -1.74
N ILE A 68 -13.93 5.30 -0.93
CA ILE A 68 -13.92 6.67 -0.39
C ILE A 68 -12.68 6.92 0.47
N ALA A 69 -12.31 5.97 1.35
CA ALA A 69 -11.14 6.09 2.21
C ALA A 69 -9.84 6.17 1.39
N LEU A 70 -9.69 5.33 0.36
CA LEU A 70 -8.55 5.37 -0.56
C LEU A 70 -8.49 6.69 -1.32
N MET A 71 -9.61 7.16 -1.86
CA MET A 71 -9.67 8.45 -2.54
C MET A 71 -9.27 9.61 -1.61
N ALA A 72 -9.77 9.63 -0.38
CA ALA A 72 -9.41 10.64 0.61
C ALA A 72 -7.91 10.58 0.97
N ALA A 73 -7.36 9.38 1.23
CA ALA A 73 -5.95 9.19 1.54
C ALA A 73 -5.03 9.60 0.38
N GLY A 74 -5.41 9.24 -0.85
CA GLY A 74 -4.71 9.62 -2.07
C GLY A 74 -4.75 11.13 -2.31
N ALA A 75 -5.92 11.76 -2.11
CA ALA A 75 -6.09 13.21 -2.21
C ALA A 75 -5.24 13.97 -1.17
N VAL A 76 -5.29 13.55 0.10
CA VAL A 76 -4.44 14.15 1.16
C VAL A 76 -2.96 14.03 0.80
N THR A 77 -2.55 12.86 0.30
CA THR A 77 -1.15 12.64 -0.14
C THR A 77 -0.77 13.56 -1.30
N ALA A 78 -1.61 13.67 -2.33
CA ALA A 78 -1.37 14.53 -3.48
C ALA A 78 -1.33 16.01 -3.09
N VAL A 79 -2.29 16.49 -2.30
CA VAL A 79 -2.39 17.89 -1.86
C VAL A 79 -1.20 18.27 -0.98
N ARG A 80 -0.81 17.43 -0.02
CA ARG A 80 0.37 17.71 0.84
C ARG A 80 1.66 17.81 0.02
N ASN A 81 1.88 16.89 -0.90
CA ASN A 81 3.10 16.91 -1.73
C ASN A 81 3.08 18.07 -2.74
N LEU A 82 1.92 18.46 -3.26
CA LEU A 82 1.80 19.66 -4.09
C LEU A 82 2.06 20.94 -3.28
N HIS A 83 1.62 20.99 -2.02
CA HIS A 83 1.94 22.09 -1.12
C HIS A 83 3.44 22.20 -0.87
N TYR A 84 4.14 21.07 -0.62
CA TYR A 84 5.60 21.05 -0.47
C TYR A 84 6.35 21.52 -1.73
N LEU A 85 5.79 21.28 -2.91
CA LEU A 85 6.37 21.79 -4.17
C LEU A 85 6.16 23.29 -4.36
N ARG A 86 5.06 23.85 -3.83
CA ARG A 86 4.70 25.27 -3.99
C ARG A 86 5.42 26.19 -3.01
N SER A 87 5.67 25.75 -1.76
CA SER A 87 6.26 26.60 -0.72
C SER A 87 7.72 26.22 -0.43
N PRO A 88 8.70 27.10 -0.73
CA PRO A 88 10.12 26.79 -0.57
C PRO A 88 10.53 26.55 0.89
N GLU A 89 9.88 27.21 1.85
CA GLU A 89 10.14 26.99 3.28
C GLU A 89 9.72 25.59 3.75
N SER A 90 8.53 25.12 3.34
CA SER A 90 8.05 23.80 3.75
C SER A 90 8.85 22.69 3.08
N ARG A 91 9.26 22.91 1.83
CA ARG A 91 10.19 22.05 1.07
C ARG A 91 11.47 21.83 1.85
N ARG A 92 12.18 22.90 2.21
CA ARG A 92 13.47 22.83 2.90
C ARG A 92 13.37 22.14 4.26
N LYS A 93 12.33 22.46 5.05
CA LYS A 93 12.07 21.81 6.34
C LYS A 93 11.88 20.30 6.18
N LYS A 94 11.10 19.88 5.16
CA LYS A 94 10.81 18.46 4.95
C LYS A 94 11.99 17.70 4.35
N GLU A 95 12.78 18.36 3.51
CA GLU A 95 14.01 17.80 2.94
C GLU A 95 15.03 17.49 4.05
N ILE A 96 15.29 18.43 4.96
CA ILE A 96 16.19 18.22 6.13
C ILE A 96 15.68 17.05 6.99
N TYR A 97 14.38 16.97 7.23
CA TYR A 97 13.79 15.89 8.00
C TYR A 97 13.98 14.51 7.35
N GLU A 98 13.90 14.42 6.01
CA GLU A 98 14.01 13.16 5.27
C GLU A 98 15.45 12.72 4.96
N THR A 99 16.39 13.67 4.93
CA THR A 99 17.82 13.39 4.77
C THR A 99 18.50 13.00 6.10
N ASP A 100 17.86 13.29 7.24
CA ASP A 100 18.30 12.86 8.56
C ASP A 100 18.43 11.32 8.64
N GLU A 101 19.64 10.87 8.91
CA GLU A 101 20.02 9.46 9.02
C GLU A 101 19.21 8.73 10.10
N ARG A 102 18.88 9.40 11.20
CA ARG A 102 18.12 8.83 12.31
C ARG A 102 16.69 8.54 11.86
N ASN A 103 16.06 9.49 11.18
CA ASN A 103 14.71 9.29 10.66
C ASN A 103 14.68 8.19 9.59
N ARG A 104 15.72 8.09 8.76
CA ARG A 104 15.86 7.01 7.77
C ARG A 104 15.95 5.64 8.43
N LEU A 105 16.76 5.51 9.48
CA LEU A 105 16.91 4.26 10.25
C LEU A 105 15.63 3.88 10.99
N ILE A 106 14.94 4.84 11.61
CA ILE A 106 13.64 4.60 12.25
C ILE A 106 12.64 4.09 11.21
N GLY A 107 12.55 4.73 10.04
CA GLY A 107 11.69 4.29 8.95
C GLY A 107 11.97 2.85 8.52
N LEU A 108 13.25 2.49 8.30
CA LEU A 108 13.65 1.14 7.92
C LEU A 108 13.25 0.10 8.98
N ARG A 109 13.51 0.38 10.25
CA ARG A 109 13.15 -0.52 11.37
C ARG A 109 11.64 -0.65 11.53
N CYS A 110 10.89 0.44 11.39
CA CYS A 110 9.43 0.40 11.41
C CYS A 110 8.88 -0.50 10.31
N TRP A 111 9.39 -0.40 9.07
CA TRP A 111 8.99 -1.28 7.97
C TRP A 111 9.37 -2.74 8.20
N ALA A 112 10.53 -3.01 8.82
CA ALA A 112 10.93 -4.36 9.18
C ALA A 112 10.01 -4.95 10.27
N TYR A 113 9.78 -4.22 11.35
CA TYR A 113 8.92 -4.66 12.46
C TYR A 113 7.46 -4.83 12.03
N SER A 114 6.93 -3.94 11.18
CA SER A 114 5.58 -4.11 10.63
C SER A 114 5.49 -5.35 9.75
N GLY A 115 6.51 -5.65 8.94
CA GLY A 115 6.59 -6.87 8.16
C GLY A 115 6.57 -8.14 9.02
N TYR A 116 7.36 -8.19 10.09
CA TYR A 116 7.36 -9.32 11.03
C TYR A 116 6.02 -9.46 11.77
N ALA A 117 5.46 -8.34 12.25
CA ALA A 117 4.14 -8.34 12.89
C ALA A 117 3.04 -8.84 11.94
N MET A 118 3.14 -8.51 10.65
CA MET A 118 2.16 -8.95 9.65
C MET A 118 2.17 -10.48 9.46
N PHE A 119 3.34 -11.14 9.49
CA PHE A 119 3.40 -12.60 9.47
C PHE A 119 2.68 -13.22 10.69
N LEU A 120 2.87 -12.65 11.88
CA LEU A 120 2.21 -13.11 13.09
C LEU A 120 0.70 -12.94 13.01
N LEU A 121 0.23 -11.77 12.54
CA LEU A 121 -1.20 -11.49 12.38
C LEU A 121 -1.85 -12.39 11.32
N LEU A 122 -1.19 -12.62 10.18
CA LEU A 122 -1.69 -13.55 9.17
C LEU A 122 -1.79 -14.98 9.71
N TYR A 123 -0.78 -15.44 10.46
CA TYR A 123 -0.82 -16.77 11.06
C TYR A 123 -1.92 -16.89 12.12
N ALA A 124 -2.10 -15.88 12.98
CA ALA A 124 -3.23 -15.82 13.90
C ALA A 124 -4.57 -15.88 13.14
N GLY A 125 -4.67 -15.19 11.99
CA GLY A 125 -5.81 -15.26 11.09
C GLY A 125 -6.03 -16.67 10.53
N VAL A 126 -4.97 -17.41 10.17
CA VAL A 126 -5.06 -18.81 9.72
C VAL A 126 -5.61 -19.70 10.83
N LEU A 127 -5.12 -19.53 12.07
CA LEU A 127 -5.61 -20.30 13.22
C LEU A 127 -7.09 -20.05 13.49
N ALA A 128 -7.53 -18.79 13.44
CA ALA A 128 -8.94 -18.43 13.61
C ALA A 128 -9.82 -18.95 12.45
N ALA A 129 -9.37 -18.75 11.20
CA ALA A 129 -10.08 -19.17 10.01
C ALA A 129 -10.16 -20.71 9.85
N GLY A 130 -9.23 -21.44 10.46
CA GLY A 130 -9.18 -22.91 10.48
C GLY A 130 -10.47 -23.56 10.96
N PHE A 131 -11.17 -22.91 11.90
CA PHE A 131 -12.45 -23.38 12.42
C PHE A 131 -13.67 -22.95 11.60
N MET A 132 -13.50 -21.98 10.70
CA MET A 132 -14.61 -21.34 9.99
C MET A 132 -14.72 -21.79 8.54
N SER A 133 -13.62 -21.73 7.77
CA SER A 133 -13.64 -21.98 6.34
C SER A 133 -12.29 -22.41 5.80
N MET A 134 -12.28 -23.58 5.16
CA MET A 134 -11.11 -24.11 4.45
C MET A 134 -10.67 -23.16 3.31
N THR A 135 -11.61 -22.45 2.67
CA THR A 135 -11.30 -21.47 1.63
C THR A 135 -10.56 -20.28 2.20
N ALA A 136 -11.00 -19.75 3.35
CA ALA A 136 -10.34 -18.63 4.02
C ALA A 136 -8.90 -18.99 4.43
N VAL A 137 -8.69 -20.20 4.96
CA VAL A 137 -7.35 -20.73 5.27
C VAL A 137 -6.46 -20.76 4.03
N LYS A 138 -6.94 -21.31 2.91
CA LYS A 138 -6.17 -21.38 1.66
C LYS A 138 -5.78 -19.99 1.17
N VAL A 139 -6.68 -19.01 1.22
CA VAL A 139 -6.41 -17.62 0.81
C VAL A 139 -5.37 -16.98 1.74
N LEU A 140 -5.47 -17.16 3.05
CA LEU A 140 -4.48 -16.59 3.98
C LEU A 140 -3.10 -17.24 3.81
N LEU A 141 -3.03 -18.56 3.60
CA LEU A 141 -1.78 -19.27 3.32
C LEU A 141 -1.14 -18.84 1.99
N THR A 142 -1.92 -18.62 0.93
CA THR A 142 -1.38 -18.12 -0.34
C THR A 142 -0.84 -16.70 -0.19
N VAL A 143 -1.51 -15.83 0.57
CA VAL A 143 -1.02 -14.48 0.88
C VAL A 143 0.30 -14.54 1.68
N ILE A 144 0.40 -15.41 2.69
CA ILE A 144 1.65 -15.62 3.44
C ILE A 144 2.77 -16.08 2.49
N ALA A 145 2.51 -17.06 1.63
CA ALA A 145 3.49 -17.60 0.70
C ALA A 145 3.98 -16.56 -0.30
N LEU A 146 3.07 -15.77 -0.90
CA LEU A 146 3.42 -14.69 -1.82
C LEU A 146 4.22 -13.59 -1.11
N TYR A 147 3.82 -13.21 0.10
CA TYR A 147 4.54 -12.20 0.87
C TYR A 147 5.96 -12.66 1.24
N ALA A 148 6.12 -13.93 1.65
CA ALA A 148 7.44 -14.52 1.89
C ALA A 148 8.30 -14.58 0.63
N ALA A 149 7.72 -14.98 -0.52
CA ALA A 149 8.42 -14.99 -1.79
C ALA A 149 8.90 -13.59 -2.20
N LEU A 150 8.04 -12.56 -2.06
CA LEU A 150 8.41 -11.17 -2.31
C LEU A 150 9.56 -10.73 -1.39
N LEU A 151 9.49 -11.05 -0.10
CA LEU A 151 10.57 -10.74 0.86
C LEU A 151 11.90 -11.38 0.43
N LEU A 152 11.88 -12.65 0.01
CA LEU A 152 13.08 -13.32 -0.50
C LEU A 152 13.61 -12.68 -1.78
N ILE A 153 12.74 -12.35 -2.74
CA ILE A 153 13.12 -11.65 -3.97
C ILE A 153 13.76 -10.31 -3.64
N PHE A 154 13.13 -9.48 -2.81
CA PHE A 154 13.70 -8.19 -2.41
C PHE A 154 15.01 -8.36 -1.65
N ARG A 155 15.14 -9.37 -0.79
CA ARG A 155 16.40 -9.67 -0.11
C ARG A 155 17.51 -9.99 -1.12
N ILE A 156 17.26 -10.88 -2.08
CA ILE A 156 18.25 -11.26 -3.10
C ILE A 156 18.62 -10.06 -3.98
N LEU A 157 17.63 -9.25 -4.38
CA LEU A 157 17.85 -8.06 -5.20
C LEU A 157 18.70 -7.02 -4.45
N LEU A 158 18.37 -6.74 -3.19
CA LEU A 158 19.09 -5.77 -2.38
C LEU A 158 20.51 -6.25 -2.03
N GLN A 159 20.69 -7.54 -1.73
CA GLN A 159 22.01 -8.15 -1.50
C GLN A 159 22.92 -8.13 -2.73
N ARG A 160 22.37 -8.03 -3.94
CA ARG A 160 23.15 -7.91 -5.19
C ARG A 160 23.44 -6.45 -5.55
N SER A 161 22.64 -5.50 -5.06
CA SER A 161 22.79 -4.07 -5.38
C SER A 161 23.63 -3.30 -4.38
N MET A 162 23.69 -3.77 -3.13
CA MET A 162 24.51 -3.25 -2.04
C MET A 162 25.74 -4.14 -1.89
#